data_AF-A0A3C1KCG4-F1
#
_entry.id   AF-A0A3C1KCG4-F1
#
_cell.length_a   1.000
_cell.length_b   1.000
_cell.length_c   1.000
_cell.angle_alpha   90.00
_cell.angle_beta   90.00
_cell.angle_gamma   90.00
#
_symmetry.space_group_name_H-M   'P 1'
#
loop_
_entity.id
_entity.type
_entity.pdbx_description
1 polymer ?
#
loop_
_entity_poly.entity_id
_entity_poly.type
_entity_poly.pdbx_seq_one_letter_code
_entity_poly.pdbx_strand_id
1 'polypeptide(L)'
;RDRLADALDAAAAEGDPALDVLLQVNLTDDPGRGGVVPADLERLAEHVGGCPTLRLRGLMAVAPLDEAPADAFARVARLSERLRAIDPDARWISAGMTGDFEEAIAAGATHLRIGSAITGPRPERG
;
A
#
# COMPACT_ATOMS: atom_id res chain seq x y z
N ARG A 1 -2.93 8.72 10.38
CA ARG A 1 -1.78 8.23 9.58
C ARG A 1 -0.87 9.40 9.19
N ASP A 2 -1.46 10.57 9.08
CA ASP A 2 -0.91 11.92 8.89
C ASP A 2 0.40 12.14 9.65
N ARG A 3 0.46 11.92 10.97
CA ARG A 3 1.71 12.03 11.76
C ARG A 3 2.90 11.23 11.21
N LEU A 4 2.68 10.08 10.56
CA LEU A 4 3.75 9.31 9.92
C LEU A 4 4.18 9.95 8.60
N ALA A 5 3.23 10.47 7.81
CA ALA A 5 3.54 11.23 6.61
C ALA A 5 4.33 12.50 6.97
N ASP A 6 3.90 13.25 7.99
CA ASP A 6 4.59 14.46 8.47
C ASP A 6 6.01 14.14 8.93
N ALA A 7 6.19 13.03 9.66
CA ALA A 7 7.51 12.61 10.12
C ALA A 7 8.43 12.20 8.98
N LEU A 8 7.90 11.53 7.94
CA LEU A 8 8.66 11.20 6.74
C LEU A 8 9.02 12.47 5.96
N ASP A 9 8.06 13.40 5.85
CA ASP A 9 8.26 14.65 5.12
C ASP A 9 9.33 15.53 5.78
N ALA A 10 9.33 15.60 7.11
CA ALA A 10 10.31 16.35 7.88
C ALA A 10 11.70 15.68 7.94
N ALA A 11 11.82 14.41 7.56
CA ALA A 11 13.08 13.66 7.65
C ALA A 11 14.00 13.86 6.43
N ALA A 12 13.49 14.42 5.33
CA ALA A 12 14.28 14.63 4.11
C ALA A 12 15.36 15.69 4.33
N ALA A 13 16.57 15.43 3.82
CA ALA A 13 17.65 16.41 3.80
C ALA A 13 17.56 17.31 2.56
N GLU A 14 18.22 18.46 2.62
CA GLU A 14 18.35 19.34 1.47
C GLU A 14 19.07 18.61 0.32
N GLY A 15 18.41 18.55 -0.85
CA GLY A 15 18.92 17.89 -2.05
C GLY A 15 18.52 16.42 -2.20
N ASP A 16 17.81 15.83 -1.24
CA ASP A 16 17.27 14.48 -1.38
C ASP A 16 16.18 14.42 -2.47
N PRO A 17 16.13 13.35 -3.28
CA PRO A 17 14.99 13.13 -4.15
C PRO A 17 13.74 12.86 -3.31
N ALA A 18 12.58 13.28 -3.83
CA ALA A 18 11.30 13.00 -3.17
C ALA A 18 11.11 11.48 -2.97
N LEU A 19 10.70 11.10 -1.77
CA LEU A 19 10.51 9.71 -1.38
C LEU A 19 9.24 9.14 -2.01
N ASP A 20 9.38 8.07 -2.79
CA ASP A 20 8.25 7.32 -3.30
C ASP A 20 7.50 6.60 -2.17
N VAL A 21 6.22 6.91 -2.01
CA VAL A 21 5.38 6.34 -0.94
C VAL A 21 4.13 5.66 -1.48
N LEU A 22 3.67 4.64 -0.74
CA LEU A 22 2.39 3.96 -0.95
C LEU A 22 1.52 4.10 0.29
N LEU A 23 0.23 4.33 0.10
CA LEU A 23 -0.73 4.33 1.20
C LEU A 23 -1.14 2.90 1.53
N GLN A 24 -0.79 2.43 2.74
CA GLN A 24 -1.27 1.14 3.20
C GLN A 24 -2.75 1.21 3.56
N VAL A 25 -3.58 0.38 2.94
CA VAL A 25 -5.02 0.28 3.25
C VAL A 25 -5.28 -0.95 4.11
N ASN A 26 -6.06 -0.77 5.18
CA ASN A 26 -6.60 -1.87 5.96
C ASN A 26 -7.83 -2.44 5.27
N LEU A 27 -7.78 -3.74 4.95
CA LEU A 27 -8.89 -4.47 4.32
C LEU A 27 -9.73 -5.24 5.34
N THR A 28 -9.44 -5.13 6.64
CA THR A 28 -10.18 -5.76 7.73
C THR A 28 -10.76 -4.71 8.68
N ASP A 29 -11.60 -5.16 9.60
CA ASP A 29 -12.13 -4.35 10.71
C ASP A 29 -11.20 -4.31 11.93
N ASP A 30 -10.06 -5.00 11.89
CA ASP A 30 -9.09 -5.00 12.98
C ASP A 30 -8.22 -3.73 12.96
N PRO A 31 -8.37 -2.81 13.94
CA PRO A 31 -7.58 -1.59 13.98
C PRO A 31 -6.07 -1.85 14.22
N GLY A 32 -5.70 -3.02 14.74
CA GLY A 32 -4.33 -3.43 15.02
C GLY A 32 -3.54 -3.85 13.78
N ARG A 33 -4.22 -4.20 12.68
CA ARG A 33 -3.59 -4.68 11.43
C ARG A 33 -2.76 -3.61 10.69
N GLY A 34 -2.96 -2.33 11.04
CA GLY A 34 -2.27 -1.21 10.42
C GLY A 34 -2.89 -0.79 9.08
N GLY A 35 -2.45 0.36 8.56
CA GLY A 35 -3.06 0.99 7.39
C GLY A 35 -4.20 1.96 7.70
N VAL A 36 -4.67 2.67 6.68
CA VAL A 36 -5.82 3.58 6.70
C VAL A 36 -7.09 2.80 6.35
N VAL A 37 -8.23 3.14 6.93
CA VAL A 37 -9.51 2.55 6.51
C VAL A 37 -9.92 3.12 5.14
N PRO A 38 -10.67 2.36 4.31
CA PRO A 38 -11.04 2.81 2.97
C PRO A 38 -11.80 4.15 2.91
N ALA A 39 -12.49 4.53 3.99
CA ALA A 39 -13.23 5.79 4.07
C ALA A 39 -12.32 7.02 4.26
N ASP A 40 -11.12 6.83 4.80
CA ASP A 40 -10.15 7.90 5.07
C ASP A 40 -9.03 7.97 4.02
N LEU A 41 -9.10 7.14 2.98
CA LEU A 41 -8.04 6.97 2.00
C LEU A 41 -7.78 8.26 1.21
N GLU A 42 -8.83 8.88 0.66
CA GLU A 42 -8.73 10.12 -0.11
C GLU A 42 -8.15 11.26 0.72
N ARG A 43 -8.66 11.43 1.94
CA ARG A 43 -8.18 12.45 2.88
C ARG A 43 -6.69 12.29 3.17
N LEU A 44 -6.21 11.05 3.33
CA LEU A 44 -4.78 10.78 3.53
C LEU A 44 -3.97 11.03 2.25
N ALA A 45 -4.52 10.72 1.08
CA ALA A 45 -3.86 10.98 -0.20
C ALA A 45 -3.68 12.48 -0.46
N GLU A 46 -4.71 13.28 -0.20
CA GLU A 46 -4.64 14.74 -0.27
C GLU A 46 -3.59 15.30 0.69
N HIS A 47 -3.55 14.79 1.93
CA HIS A 47 -2.52 15.17 2.92
C HIS A 47 -1.12 14.87 2.42
N VAL A 48 -0.88 13.65 1.92
CA VAL A 48 0.43 13.25 1.37
C VAL A 48 0.79 14.04 0.12
N GLY A 49 -0.18 14.40 -0.73
CA GLY A 49 0.04 15.28 -1.88
C GLY A 49 0.48 16.69 -1.50
N GLY A 50 0.24 17.10 -0.25
CA GLY A 50 0.74 18.36 0.32
C GLY A 50 2.16 18.28 0.90
N CYS A 51 2.75 17.08 1.02
CA CYS A 51 4.10 16.87 1.55
C CYS A 51 5.14 17.03 0.42
N PRO A 52 5.93 18.12 0.37
CA PRO A 52 6.80 18.43 -0.76
C PRO A 52 7.93 17.42 -0.98
N THR A 53 8.30 16.65 0.04
CA THR A 53 9.39 15.67 -0.03
C THR A 53 8.89 14.26 -0.28
N LEU A 54 7.57 14.06 -0.38
CA LEU A 54 6.96 12.78 -0.66
C LEU A 54 6.37 12.78 -2.07
N ARG A 55 6.42 11.61 -2.72
CA ARG A 55 5.76 11.38 -4.00
C ARG A 55 4.81 10.20 -3.87
N LEU A 56 3.50 10.49 -3.91
CA LEU A 56 2.49 9.44 -3.83
C LEU A 56 2.52 8.59 -5.11
N ARG A 57 2.82 7.30 -4.97
CA ARG A 57 2.87 6.37 -6.10
C ARG A 57 1.69 5.43 -6.17
N GLY A 58 0.86 5.34 -5.14
CA GLY A 58 -0.33 4.49 -5.13
C GLY A 58 -0.61 3.90 -3.76
N LEU A 59 -1.04 2.64 -3.72
CA LEU A 59 -1.41 1.97 -2.48
C LEU A 59 -0.71 0.63 -2.26
N MET A 60 -0.77 0.19 -1.02
CA MET A 60 -0.36 -1.12 -0.57
C MET A 60 -1.48 -1.79 0.24
N ALA A 61 -1.72 -3.08 0.03
CA ALA A 61 -2.64 -3.84 0.87
C ALA A 61 -2.23 -5.31 1.00
N VAL A 62 -2.73 -5.96 2.06
CA VAL A 62 -2.55 -7.39 2.34
C VAL A 62 -3.93 -8.03 2.47
N ALA A 63 -4.21 -9.05 1.67
CA ALA A 63 -5.49 -9.76 1.70
C ALA A 63 -5.79 -10.29 3.11
N PRO A 64 -7.05 -10.17 3.60
CA PRO A 64 -7.50 -10.83 4.82
C PRO A 64 -7.31 -12.36 4.74
N LEU A 65 -7.21 -13.04 5.88
CA LEU A 65 -7.04 -14.50 5.92
C LEU A 65 -8.37 -15.24 5.80
N ASP A 66 -9.46 -14.55 6.13
CA ASP A 66 -10.84 -15.03 6.22
C ASP A 66 -11.67 -14.67 4.97
N GLU A 67 -11.01 -14.23 3.90
CA GLU A 67 -11.64 -13.86 2.63
C GLU A 67 -10.84 -14.44 1.46
N ALA A 68 -11.51 -14.70 0.33
CA ALA A 68 -10.83 -15.06 -0.90
C ALA A 68 -9.93 -13.91 -1.39
N PRO A 69 -8.66 -14.16 -1.74
CA PRO A 69 -7.75 -13.10 -2.20
C PRO A 69 -8.26 -12.32 -3.42
N ALA A 70 -8.95 -12.99 -4.35
CA ALA A 70 -9.54 -12.34 -5.52
C ALA A 70 -10.54 -11.22 -5.15
N ASP A 71 -11.40 -11.45 -4.15
CA ASP A 71 -12.38 -10.46 -3.70
C ASP A 71 -11.68 -9.28 -3.00
N ALA A 72 -10.69 -9.59 -2.15
CA ALA A 72 -9.87 -8.59 -1.49
C ALA A 72 -9.13 -7.71 -2.52
N PHE A 73 -8.51 -8.30 -3.54
CA PHE A 73 -7.77 -7.55 -4.54
C PHE A 73 -8.66 -6.81 -5.55
N ALA A 74 -9.88 -7.28 -5.79
CA ALA A 74 -10.87 -6.49 -6.54
C ALA A 74 -11.23 -5.18 -5.81
N ARG A 75 -11.31 -5.20 -4.46
CA ARG A 75 -11.46 -3.96 -3.67
C ARG A 75 -10.23 -3.07 -3.79
N VAL A 76 -9.04 -3.66 -3.76
CA VAL A 76 -7.77 -2.93 -3.94
C VAL A 76 -7.72 -2.19 -5.27
N ALA A 77 -8.12 -2.84 -6.37
CA ALA A 77 -8.17 -2.20 -7.69
C ALA A 77 -9.08 -0.95 -7.70
N ARG A 78 -10.30 -1.06 -7.11
CA ARG A 78 -11.23 0.08 -6.99
C ARG A 78 -10.67 1.22 -6.13
N LEU A 79 -9.93 0.90 -5.07
CA LEU A 79 -9.28 1.90 -4.23
C LEU A 79 -8.12 2.60 -4.96
N SER A 80 -7.39 1.87 -5.82
CA SER A 80 -6.35 2.46 -6.66
C SER A 80 -6.94 3.43 -7.68
N GLU A 81 -8.10 3.12 -8.25
CA GLU A 81 -8.83 4.04 -9.12
C GLU A 81 -9.21 5.34 -8.42
N ARG A 82 -9.69 5.26 -7.16
CA ARG A 82 -9.99 6.44 -6.34
C ARG A 82 -8.75 7.30 -6.10
N LEU A 83 -7.59 6.69 -5.82
CA LEU A 83 -6.33 7.42 -5.68
C LEU A 83 -5.90 8.09 -6.99
N ARG A 84 -6.03 7.39 -8.13
CA ARG A 84 -5.68 7.95 -9.45
C ARG A 84 -6.54 9.15 -9.85
N ALA A 85 -7.73 9.28 -9.28
CA ALA A 85 -8.58 10.46 -9.48
C ALA A 85 -8.05 11.70 -8.73
N ILE A 86 -7.28 11.51 -7.65
CA ILE A 86 -6.65 12.58 -6.87
C ILE A 86 -5.26 12.89 -7.42
N ASP A 87 -4.45 11.86 -7.64
CA ASP A 87 -3.11 11.95 -8.22
C ASP A 87 -2.98 10.93 -9.36
N PRO A 88 -3.00 11.38 -10.63
CA PRO A 88 -2.89 10.49 -11.78
C PRO A 88 -1.62 9.63 -11.79
N ASP A 89 -0.54 10.04 -11.11
CA ASP A 89 0.72 9.29 -11.01
C ASP A 89 0.70 8.19 -9.94
N ALA A 90 -0.35 8.13 -9.10
CA ALA A 90 -0.56 7.15 -8.05
C ALA A 90 -1.01 5.75 -8.60
N ARG A 91 -0.24 5.20 -9.54
CA ARG A 91 -0.60 4.01 -10.33
C ARG A 91 -0.10 2.67 -9.76
N TRP A 92 0.77 2.70 -8.77
CA TRP A 92 1.34 1.49 -8.17
C TRP A 92 0.34 0.81 -7.24
N ILE A 93 0.19 -0.49 -7.45
CA ILE A 93 -0.52 -1.40 -6.57
C ILE A 93 0.50 -2.39 -6.03
N SER A 94 0.82 -2.28 -4.73
CA SER A 94 1.57 -3.29 -4.01
C SER A 94 0.62 -4.25 -3.29
N ALA A 95 0.48 -5.44 -3.85
CA ALA A 95 -0.40 -6.50 -3.36
C ALA A 95 0.16 -7.86 -3.78
N GLY A 96 -0.29 -8.94 -3.14
CA GLY A 96 0.22 -10.29 -3.42
C GLY A 96 1.52 -10.62 -2.69
N MET A 97 1.51 -11.79 -2.08
CA MET A 97 2.58 -12.49 -1.38
C MET A 97 2.69 -13.89 -1.98
N THR A 98 3.59 -14.73 -1.46
CA THR A 98 3.85 -16.09 -1.99
C THR A 98 2.58 -16.92 -2.24
N GLY A 99 1.52 -16.77 -1.44
CA GLY A 99 0.33 -17.62 -1.51
C GLY A 99 -0.84 -17.07 -2.34
N ASP A 100 -0.76 -15.83 -2.81
CA ASP A 100 -1.90 -15.11 -3.41
C ASP A 100 -1.46 -14.13 -4.52
N PHE A 101 -0.25 -14.27 -5.04
CA PHE A 101 0.28 -13.34 -6.05
C PHE A 101 -0.39 -13.47 -7.42
N GLU A 102 -0.92 -14.66 -7.77
CA GLU A 102 -1.60 -14.87 -9.06
C GLU A 102 -2.89 -14.06 -9.13
N GLU A 103 -3.70 -14.10 -8.07
CA GLU A 103 -4.90 -13.29 -7.91
C GLU A 103 -4.56 -11.80 -7.86
N ALA A 104 -3.45 -11.43 -7.21
CA ALA A 104 -2.99 -10.06 -7.19
C ALA A 104 -2.62 -9.55 -8.59
N ILE A 105 -1.90 -10.35 -9.40
CA ILE A 105 -1.60 -10.02 -10.80
C ILE A 105 -2.89 -9.85 -11.60
N ALA A 106 -3.84 -10.78 -11.46
CA ALA A 106 -5.12 -10.72 -12.17
C ALA A 106 -5.92 -9.44 -11.83
N ALA A 107 -5.78 -8.94 -10.60
CA ALA A 107 -6.38 -7.69 -10.14
C ALA A 107 -5.55 -6.42 -10.47
N GLY A 108 -4.41 -6.55 -11.16
CA GLY A 108 -3.59 -5.42 -11.61
C GLY A 108 -2.45 -5.02 -10.68
N ALA A 109 -1.99 -5.92 -9.79
CA ALA A 109 -0.80 -5.66 -8.97
C ALA A 109 0.43 -5.36 -9.84
N THR A 110 1.17 -4.34 -9.42
CA THR A 110 2.40 -3.88 -10.08
C THR A 110 3.65 -4.21 -9.28
N HIS A 111 3.49 -4.48 -7.98
CA HIS A 111 4.56 -4.77 -7.04
C HIS A 111 4.16 -5.95 -6.15
N LEU A 112 4.76 -7.12 -6.40
CA LEU A 112 4.57 -8.33 -5.61
C LEU A 112 5.59 -8.40 -4.46
N ARG A 113 5.23 -9.07 -3.36
CA ARG A 113 6.09 -9.23 -2.18
C ARG A 113 6.36 -10.71 -1.90
N ILE A 114 7.25 -11.31 -2.69
CA ILE A 114 7.54 -12.75 -2.63
C ILE A 114 8.74 -13.00 -1.72
N GLY A 115 8.52 -13.75 -0.65
CA GLY A 115 9.56 -14.10 0.33
C GLY A 115 9.91 -15.58 0.25
N SER A 116 9.12 -16.40 0.94
CA SER A 116 9.39 -17.84 1.14
C SER A 116 9.57 -18.65 -0.14
N ALA A 117 8.92 -18.29 -1.25
CA ALA A 117 9.14 -18.97 -2.52
C ALA A 117 10.51 -18.67 -3.16
N ILE A 118 11.17 -17.57 -2.77
CA ILE A 118 12.51 -17.20 -3.25
C ILE A 118 13.58 -17.63 -2.25
N THR A 119 13.38 -17.32 -0.96
CA THR A 119 14.43 -17.48 0.07
C THR A 119 14.28 -18.72 0.94
N GLY A 120 13.22 -19.52 0.73
CA GLY A 120 12.86 -20.62 1.62
C GLY A 120 12.17 -20.14 2.92
N PRO A 121 11.80 -21.08 3.82
CA PRO A 121 11.09 -20.77 5.06
C PRO A 121 11.91 -19.85 5.96
N ARG A 122 11.22 -19.03 6.74
CA ARG A 122 11.86 -18.16 7.73
C ARG A 122 12.51 -19.04 8.81
N PRO A 123 13.79 -18.84 9.17
CA PRO A 123 14.40 -19.56 10.28
C PRO A 123 13.61 -19.29 11.56
N GLU A 124 13.51 -20.32 12.42
CA GLU A 124 12.95 -20.14 13.75
C GLU A 124 13.75 -19.07 14.49
N ARG A 125 13.05 -18.09 15.06
CA ARG A 125 13.69 -17.08 15.90
C ARG A 125 14.02 -17.78 17.23
N GLY A 126 15.31 -18.00 17.48
CA GLY A 126 15.80 -18.38 18.81
C GLY A 126 15.60 -17.27 19.83
#